data_AF-A0A645IFJ5-F1
#
_entry.id   AF-A0A645IFJ5-F1
#
_cell.length_a   1.000
_cell.length_b   1.000
_cell.length_c   1.000
_cell.angle_alpha   90.00
_cell.angle_beta   90.00
_cell.angle_gamma   90.00
#
_symmetry.space_group_name_H-M   'P 1'
#
loop_
_entity.id
_entity.type
_entity.pdbx_description
1 polymer ?
#
loop_
_entity_poly.entity_id
_entity_poly.type
_entity_poly.pdbx_seq_one_letter_code
_entity_poly.pdbx_strand_id
1 'polypeptide(L)'
;MYGINLKYRFPMLCAMIGSGLAGLLCGLNGVLANGIGVGGLPGILSIQPTYWQVFGMAMVIAIVIPMILTSFVYQRKYRLGTLQII
;
A
#
# COMPACT_ATOMS: atom_id res chain seq x y z
N MET A 1 6.67 -9.15 -0.57
CA MET A 1 5.37 -9.62 -0.05
C MET A 1 5.43 -10.92 0.75
N TYR A 2 6.50 -11.72 0.68
CA TYR A 2 6.54 -13.04 1.33
C TYR A 2 7.61 -13.08 2.44
N GLY A 3 7.17 -13.46 3.64
CA GLY A 3 7.91 -13.34 4.90
C GLY A 3 6.90 -13.33 6.05
N ILE A 4 6.75 -12.18 6.72
CA ILE A 4 5.75 -11.96 7.80
C ILE A 4 4.31 -12.25 7.33
N ASN A 5 4.07 -12.05 6.04
CA ASN A 5 2.76 -12.23 5.45
C ASN A 5 2.30 -13.70 5.37
N LEU A 6 3.22 -14.65 5.21
CA LEU A 6 2.91 -16.09 5.21
C LEU A 6 2.64 -16.61 6.62
N LYS A 7 3.34 -16.07 7.64
CA LYS A 7 3.19 -16.46 9.04
C LYS A 7 1.86 -15.99 9.63
N TYR A 8 1.41 -14.78 9.28
CA TYR A 8 0.25 -14.18 9.96
C TYR A 8 -0.90 -13.70 9.08
N ARG A 9 -0.73 -13.63 7.75
CA ARG A 9 -1.69 -13.22 6.70
C ARG A 9 -2.37 -11.84 6.86
N PHE A 10 -2.40 -11.26 8.05
CA PHE A 10 -2.95 -9.93 8.33
C PHE A 10 -2.19 -8.79 7.65
N PRO A 11 -0.84 -8.84 7.47
CA PRO A 11 -0.15 -7.77 6.78
C PRO A 11 -0.59 -7.65 5.31
N MET A 12 -0.98 -8.77 4.67
CA MET A 12 -1.49 -8.78 3.29
C MET A 12 -2.73 -7.92 3.16
N LEU A 13 -3.72 -8.18 4.02
CA LEU A 13 -5.02 -7.53 3.97
C LEU A 13 -4.86 -6.02 4.21
N CYS A 14 -4.01 -5.64 5.16
CA CYS A 14 -3.70 -4.23 5.42
C CYS A 14 -3.06 -3.56 4.20
N ALA A 15 -2.13 -4.26 3.53
CA ALA A 15 -1.50 -3.78 2.30
C ALA A 15 -2.49 -3.64 1.13
N MET A 16 -3.38 -4.62 0.94
CA MET A 16 -4.40 -4.60 -0.12
C MET A 16 -5.37 -3.42 0.05
N ILE A 17 -5.75 -3.09 1.28
CA ILE A 17 -6.62 -1.93 1.56
C ILE A 17 -5.91 -0.62 1.20
N GLY A 18 -4.63 -0.46 1.58
CA GLY A 18 -3.85 0.72 1.21
C GLY A 18 -3.66 0.88 -0.30
N SER A 19 -3.38 -0.23 -1.01
CA SER A 19 -3.28 -0.22 -2.47
C SER A 19 -4.62 0.08 -3.15
N GLY A 20 -5.74 -0.41 -2.61
CA GLY A 20 -7.09 -0.13 -3.12
C GLY A 20 -7.46 1.34 -2.99
N LEU A 21 -7.15 1.98 -1.86
CA LEU A 21 -7.39 3.41 -1.65
C LEU A 21 -6.51 4.30 -2.53
N ALA A 22 -5.23 3.94 -2.69
CA ALA A 22 -4.33 4.63 -3.60
C ALA A 22 -4.81 4.50 -5.07
N GLY A 23 -5.23 3.30 -5.47
CA GLY A 23 -5.81 3.05 -6.80
C GLY A 23 -7.11 3.82 -7.04
N LEU A 24 -7.99 3.89 -6.04
CA LEU A 24 -9.22 4.67 -6.09
C LEU A 24 -8.93 6.17 -6.29
N LEU A 25 -7.96 6.72 -5.56
CA LEU A 25 -7.57 8.12 -5.71
C LEU A 25 -6.98 8.42 -7.10
N CYS A 26 -6.13 7.54 -7.62
CA CYS A 26 -5.62 7.68 -8.99
C CYS A 26 -6.75 7.55 -10.04
N GLY A 27 -7.69 6.62 -9.84
CA GLY A 27 -8.81 6.39 -10.75
C GLY A 27 -9.81 7.54 -10.77
N LEU A 28 -10.17 8.10 -9.60
CA LEU A 28 -11.09 9.23 -9.49
C LEU A 28 -10.51 10.52 -10.09
N ASN A 29 -9.19 10.72 -9.98
CA ASN A 29 -8.50 11.87 -10.57
C ASN A 29 -8.12 11.69 -12.04
N GLY A 30 -8.52 10.58 -12.67
CA GLY A 30 -8.22 10.32 -14.09
C GLY A 30 -6.73 10.28 -14.40
N VAL A 31 -5.91 9.76 -13.48
CA VAL A 31 -4.45 9.69 -13.67
C VAL A 31 -4.14 8.76 -14.84
N LEU A 32 -3.74 9.34 -15.97
CA LEU A 32 -3.40 8.61 -17.19
C LEU A 32 -1.90 8.29 -17.22
N ALA A 33 -1.59 7.03 -17.54
CA ALA A 33 -0.23 6.59 -17.84
C ALA A 33 0.11 6.90 -19.30
N ASN A 34 1.34 7.34 -19.57
CA ASN A 34 1.85 7.57 -20.93
C ASN A 34 2.13 6.26 -21.71
N GLY A 35 2.08 5.10 -21.04
CA GLY A 35 2.34 3.79 -21.63
C GLY A 35 2.36 2.67 -20.59
N ILE A 36 2.94 1.52 -20.94
CA ILE A 36 3.15 0.41 -19.99
C ILE A 36 4.01 0.91 -18.83
N GLY A 37 3.45 0.87 -17.63
CA GLY A 37 4.11 1.39 -16.45
C GLY A 37 5.26 0.52 -15.96
N VAL A 38 6.33 1.15 -15.46
CA VAL A 38 7.38 0.44 -14.72
C VAL A 38 6.94 0.22 -13.27
N GLY A 39 7.18 -0.98 -12.74
CA GLY A 39 6.79 -1.34 -11.38
C GLY A 39 7.66 -0.69 -10.29
N GLY A 40 7.07 -0.42 -9.13
CA GLY A 40 7.78 0.07 -7.93
C GLY A 40 7.88 1.59 -7.86
N LEU A 41 8.88 2.10 -7.11
CA LEU A 41 9.18 3.55 -7.04
C LEU A 41 9.30 4.26 -8.41
N PRO A 42 9.86 3.65 -9.48
CA PRO A 42 9.94 4.35 -10.77
C PRO A 42 8.59 4.51 -11.47
N GLY A 43 7.48 3.98 -10.94
CA GLY A 43 6.14 4.10 -11.51
C GLY A 43 5.65 5.55 -11.71
N ILE A 44 6.24 6.53 -11.00
CA ILE A 44 6.04 7.97 -11.26
C ILE A 44 6.38 8.33 -12.72
N LEU A 45 7.45 7.75 -13.28
CA LEU A 45 7.95 8.09 -14.62
C LEU A 45 6.99 7.64 -15.73
N SER A 46 6.08 6.71 -15.43
CA SER A 46 5.09 6.21 -16.38
C SER A 46 3.84 7.07 -16.46
N ILE A 47 3.70 8.07 -15.57
CA ILE A 47 2.53 8.94 -15.47
C ILE A 47 2.86 10.32 -16.04
N GLN A 48 1.86 10.98 -16.65
CA GLN A 48 2.05 12.34 -17.14
C GLN A 48 2.47 13.30 -16.01
N PRO A 49 3.41 14.22 -16.25
CA PRO A 49 3.92 15.15 -15.23
C PRO A 49 2.82 15.94 -14.52
N THR A 50 1.72 16.23 -15.22
CA THR A 50 0.53 16.91 -14.69
C THR A 50 -0.08 16.18 -13.48
N TYR A 51 0.01 14.85 -13.43
CA TYR A 51 -0.59 14.04 -12.37
C TYR A 51 0.43 13.56 -11.32
N TRP A 52 1.70 14.00 -11.39
CA TRP A 52 2.74 13.58 -10.44
C TRP A 52 2.40 13.93 -8.99
N GLN A 53 1.73 15.06 -8.76
CA GLN A 53 1.31 15.46 -7.41
C GLN A 53 0.27 14.49 -6.83
N VAL A 54 -0.75 14.15 -7.63
CA VAL A 54 -1.82 13.22 -7.23
C VAL A 54 -1.25 11.82 -7.02
N PHE A 55 -0.37 11.36 -7.92
CA PHE A 55 0.27 10.06 -7.79
C PHE A 55 1.22 9.99 -6.59
N GLY A 56 1.97 11.06 -6.32
CA GLY A 56 2.79 11.17 -5.11
C GLY A 56 1.95 11.04 -3.85
N MET A 57 0.79 11.69 -3.81
CA MET A 57 -0.15 11.59 -2.69
C MET A 57 -0.74 10.18 -2.55
N ALA A 58 -1.09 9.53 -3.67
CA ALA A 58 -1.52 8.13 -3.68
C ALA A 58 -0.42 7.19 -3.17
N MET A 59 0.85 7.46 -3.51
CA MET A 59 1.99 6.68 -3.04
C MET A 59 2.21 6.81 -1.53
N VAL A 60 2.07 8.02 -0.99
CA VAL A 60 2.10 8.25 0.47
C VAL A 60 1.00 7.45 1.15
N ILE A 61 -0.21 7.47 0.60
CA ILE A 61 -1.36 6.72 1.13
C ILE A 61 -1.11 5.22 1.10
N ALA A 62 -0.56 4.70 0.00
CA ALA A 62 -0.20 3.29 -0.16
C ALA A 62 0.87 2.81 0.83
N ILE A 63 1.67 3.71 1.41
CA ILE A 63 2.69 3.38 2.42
C ILE A 63 2.13 3.58 3.83
N VAL A 64 1.54 4.74 4.10
CA VAL A 64 1.10 5.15 5.43
C VAL A 64 -0.08 4.30 5.92
N ILE A 65 -1.06 4.02 5.06
CA ILE A 65 -2.25 3.25 5.48
C ILE A 65 -1.87 1.82 5.88
N PRO A 66 -1.12 1.03 5.07
CA PRO A 66 -0.71 -0.30 5.48
C PRO A 66 0.19 -0.29 6.71
N MET A 67 1.08 0.70 6.87
CA MET A 67 1.94 0.81 8.06
C MET A 67 1.11 1.02 9.33
N ILE A 68 0.15 1.94 9.32
CA ILE A 68 -0.70 2.22 10.49
C ILE A 68 -1.58 1.00 10.81
N LEU A 69 -2.27 0.44 9.81
CA LEU A 69 -3.13 -0.73 10.02
C LEU A 69 -2.33 -1.94 10.52
N THR A 70 -1.17 -2.21 9.91
CA THR A 70 -0.34 -3.37 10.29
C THR A 70 0.18 -3.21 11.71
N SER A 71 0.66 -2.03 12.11
CA SER A 71 1.11 -1.75 13.47
C SER A 71 -0.01 -1.88 14.49
N PHE A 72 -1.21 -1.35 14.18
CA PHE A 72 -2.37 -1.45 15.07
C PHE A 72 -2.84 -2.90 15.26
N VAL A 73 -2.95 -3.65 14.16
CA VAL A 73 -3.34 -5.07 14.20
C VAL A 73 -2.27 -5.90 14.91
N TYR A 74 -0.98 -5.59 14.70
CA TYR A 74 0.12 -6.25 15.39
C TYR A 74 0.06 -6.01 16.90
N GLN A 75 -0.08 -4.76 17.35
CA GLN A 75 -0.21 -4.43 18.77
C GLN A 75 -1.44 -5.11 19.40
N ARG A 76 -2.56 -5.17 18.68
CA ARG A 76 -3.77 -5.88 19.14
C ARG A 76 -3.52 -7.39 19.29
N LYS A 77 -2.89 -8.03 18.30
CA LYS A 77 -2.56 -9.46 18.36
C LYS A 77 -1.47 -9.78 19.39
N TYR A 78 -0.56 -8.85 19.63
CA TYR A 78 0.45 -8.95 20.70
C TYR A 78 -0.20 -8.93 22.08
N ARG A 79 -1.16 -8.03 22.34
CA ARG A 79 -1.92 -8.01 23.61
C ARG A 79 -2.79 -9.25 23.83
N LEU A 80 -3.24 -9.88 22.74
CA LEU A 80 -4.05 -11.11 22.78
C LEU A 80 -3.21 -12.39 22.97
N GLY A 81 -1.88 -12.29 23.11
CA GLY A 81 -1.00 -13.44 23.36
C GLY A 81 -0.98 -14.50 22.25
N THR A 82 -1.59 -14.23 21.10
CA THR A 82 -1.81 -15.19 20.01
C THR A 82 -0.72 -15.14 18.93
N LEU A 83 0.27 -14.26 19.08
CA LEU A 83 1.43 -14.23 18.21
C LEU A 83 2.35 -15.40 18.59
N GLN A 84 2.38 -16.43 17.75
CA GLN A 84 3.35 -17.51 17.88
C GLN A 84 4.75 -16.98 17.60
N ILE A 85 5.42 -16.62 18.69
CA ILE A 85 6.87 -16.42 18.76
C ILE A 85 7.51 -17.81 18.66
N ILE A 86 7.44 -18.39 17.46
CA ILE A 86 8.45 -19.37 17.01
C ILE A 86 9.75 -18.60 16.89
#